data_AF-A0A496ZAC4-F1
#
_entry.id   AF-A0A496ZAC4-F1
#
_cell.length_a   1.000
_cell.length_b   1.000
_cell.length_c   1.000
_cell.angle_alpha   90.00
_cell.angle_beta   90.00
_cell.angle_gamma   90.00
#
_symmetry.space_group_name_H-M   'P 1'
#
loop_
_entity.id
_entity.type
_entity.pdbx_description
1 polymer ?
#
loop_
_entity_poly.entity_id
_entity_poly.type
_entity_poly.pdbx_seq_one_letter_code
_entity_poly.pdbx_strand_id
1 'polypeptide(L)' 'EDERDKKGIRQLSASLQEAIDELEKSTFVRKALGDPLYECYLAVKKFDWECYSPMTLEEMVEDLRWRYA' A
#
# COMPACT_ATOMS: atom_id res chain seq x y z
N GLU A 1 28.66 -3.31 -1.37
CA GLU A 1 27.62 -4.34 -1.48
C GLU A 1 27.22 -4.78 -0.08
N ASP A 2 25.96 -4.54 0.27
CA ASP A 2 25.44 -4.77 1.61
C ASP A 2 25.30 -6.27 1.90
N GLU A 3 25.62 -6.69 3.12
CA GLU A 3 25.51 -8.07 3.60
C GLU A 3 24.10 -8.70 3.42
N ARG A 4 23.09 -7.86 3.20
CA ARG A 4 21.70 -8.25 2.94
C ARG A 4 21.51 -8.82 1.53
N ASP A 5 22.17 -8.23 0.54
CA ASP A 5 22.07 -8.67 -0.86
C ASP A 5 22.72 -10.03 -1.03
N LYS A 6 23.87 -10.25 -0.38
CA LYS A 6 24.55 -11.56 -0.34
C LYS A 6 23.68 -12.67 0.26
N LYS A 7 22.73 -12.32 1.12
CA LYS A 7 21.79 -13.25 1.78
C LYS A 7 20.45 -13.37 1.05
N GLY A 8 20.28 -12.69 -0.10
CA GLY A 8 19.03 -12.71 -0.86
C GLY A 8 17.85 -12.08 -0.11
N ILE A 9 18.12 -11.24 0.91
CA ILE A 9 17.08 -10.63 1.73
C ILE A 9 16.58 -9.38 1.00
N ARG A 10 15.48 -9.53 0.27
CA ARG A 10 14.80 -8.40 -0.36
C ARG A 10 14.10 -7.53 0.68
N GLN A 11 14.28 -6.22 0.55
CA GLN A 11 13.54 -5.25 1.35
C GLN A 11 12.09 -5.21 0.88
N LEU A 12 11.16 -5.12 1.83
CA LEU A 12 9.76 -4.84 1.53
C LEU A 12 9.62 -3.40 1.02
N SER A 13 8.56 -3.14 0.26
CA SER A 13 8.18 -1.80 -0.21
C SER A 13 8.21 -0.80 0.94
N ALA A 14 8.89 0.34 0.74
CA ALA A 14 9.07 1.38 1.74
C ALA A 14 7.88 2.35 1.82
N SER A 15 6.99 2.32 0.82
CA SER A 15 5.80 3.16 0.75
C SER A 15 4.57 2.37 0.32
N LEU A 16 3.38 2.92 0.62
CA LEU A 16 2.11 2.36 0.15
C LEU A 16 2.03 2.35 -1.38
N GLN A 17 2.60 3.37 -2.05
CA GLN A 17 2.66 3.43 -3.51
C GLN A 17 3.43 2.24 -4.09
N GLU A 18 4.64 1.96 -3.59
CA GLU A 18 5.43 0.81 -4.04
C GLU A 18 4.72 -0.53 -3.77
N ALA A 19 3.97 -0.62 -2.65
CA ALA A 19 3.17 -1.80 -2.34
C ALA A 19 2.00 -1.99 -3.32
N ILE A 20 1.36 -0.90 -3.73
CA ILE A 20 0.30 -0.89 -4.76
C ILE A 20 0.89 -1.32 -6.11
N ASP A 21 2.03 -0.77 -6.51
CA ASP A 21 2.68 -1.10 -7.78
C ASP A 21 3.09 -2.59 -7.87
N GLU A 22 3.52 -3.19 -6.75
CA GLU A 22 3.85 -4.61 -6.69
C GLU A 22 2.58 -5.49 -6.64
N LEU A 23 1.54 -5.01 -5.95
CA LEU A 23 0.24 -5.66 -5.91
C LEU A 23 -0.40 -5.76 -7.31
N GLU A 24 -0.28 -4.71 -8.13
CA GLU A 24 -0.76 -4.68 -9.52
C GLU A 24 -0.14 -5.76 -10.41
N LYS A 25 1.14 -6.07 -10.16
CA LYS A 25 1.90 -7.08 -10.92
C LYS A 25 1.62 -8.50 -10.40
N SER A 26 1.04 -8.63 -9.21
CA SER A 26 0.87 -9.92 -8.55
C SER A 26 -0.36 -10.69 -9.03
N THR A 27 -0.13 -11.61 -9.96
CA THR A 27 -1.15 -12.58 -10.39
C THR A 27 -1.58 -13.54 -9.28
N PHE A 28 -0.71 -13.79 -8.29
CA PHE A 28 -1.02 -14.64 -7.14
C PHE A 28 -2.09 -14.00 -6.25
N VAL A 29 -1.90 -12.73 -5.87
CA VAL A 29 -2.84 -12.04 -4.98
C VAL A 29 -4.19 -11.85 -5.67
N ARG A 30 -4.19 -11.51 -6.96
CA ARG A 30 -5.41 -11.44 -7.77
C ARG A 30 -6.19 -12.76 -7.78
N LYS A 31 -5.51 -13.89 -7.95
CA LYS A 31 -6.16 -15.22 -7.90
C LYS A 31 -6.68 -15.58 -6.50
N ALA A 32 -5.95 -15.19 -5.45
CA ALA A 32 -6.34 -15.51 -4.07
C ALA A 32 -7.59 -14.73 -3.63
N LEU A 33 -7.71 -13.45 -4.01
CA LEU A 33 -8.84 -12.60 -3.67
C LEU A 33 -10.03 -12.74 -4.63
N GLY A 34 -9.76 -13.14 -5.87
CA GLY A 34 -10.73 -13.08 -6.97
C GLY A 34 -10.85 -11.67 -7.55
N ASP A 35 -11.22 -11.59 -8.83
CA ASP A 35 -11.26 -10.34 -9.58
C ASP A 35 -12.06 -9.20 -8.90
N PRO A 36 -13.34 -9.35 -8.49
CA PRO A 36 -14.11 -8.22 -7.97
C PRO A 36 -13.53 -7.64 -6.67
N LEU A 37 -13.05 -8.49 -5.77
CA LEU A 37 -12.46 -8.04 -4.50
C LEU A 37 -11.08 -7.41 -4.72
N TYR A 38 -10.27 -7.99 -5.61
CA TYR A 38 -8.97 -7.43 -5.97
C TYR A 38 -9.09 -6.01 -6.54
N GLU A 39 -9.99 -5.80 -7.51
CA GLU A 39 -10.21 -4.49 -8.12
C GLU A 39 -10.73 -3.46 -7.11
N CYS A 40 -11.71 -3.83 -6.28
CA CYS A 40 -12.21 -2.94 -5.22
C CYS A 40 -11.12 -2.57 -4.21
N TYR A 41 -10.32 -3.56 -3.77
CA TYR A 41 -9.25 -3.32 -2.81
C TYR A 41 -8.18 -2.39 -3.39
N LEU A 42 -7.77 -2.64 -4.64
CA LEU A 42 -6.79 -1.81 -5.35
C LEU A 42 -7.28 -0.37 -5.50
N ALA A 43 -8.55 -0.18 -5.89
CA ALA A 43 -9.16 1.15 -6.03
C ALA A 43 -9.17 1.93 -4.70
N VAL A 44 -9.56 1.27 -3.60
CA VAL A 44 -9.55 1.89 -2.26
C VAL A 44 -8.14 2.27 -1.85
N LYS A 45 -7.15 1.40 -2.07
CA LYS A 45 -5.76 1.69 -1.67
C LYS A 45 -5.13 2.83 -2.48
N LYS A 46 -5.48 2.96 -3.77
CA LYS A 46 -5.08 4.11 -4.58
C LYS A 46 -5.70 5.41 -4.07
N PHE A 47 -7.00 5.38 -3.75
CA PHE A 47 -7.67 6.54 -3.17
C PHE A 47 -7.04 6.93 -1.82
N ASP A 48 -6.76 5.96 -0.94
CA ASP A 48 -6.06 6.20 0.32
C ASP A 48 -4.72 6.90 0.06
N TRP A 49 -3.92 6.40 -0.89
CA TRP A 49 -2.64 7.02 -1.23
C TRP A 49 -2.80 8.47 -1.71
N GLU A 50 -3.74 8.73 -2.62
CA GLU A 50 -4.01 10.09 -3.12
C GLU A 50 -4.46 11.04 -2.02
N CYS A 51 -5.31 10.58 -1.10
CA CYS A 51 -5.80 11.40 0.01
C CYS A 51 -4.75 11.68 1.07
N TYR A 52 -3.94 10.68 1.42
CA TYR A 52 -3.09 10.71 2.60
C TYR A 52 -1.62 11.01 2.31
N SER A 53 -1.13 10.74 1.08
CA SER A 53 0.25 11.06 0.70
C SER A 53 0.64 12.54 0.83
N PRO A 54 -0.25 13.54 0.61
CA PRO A 54 0.14 14.94 0.79
C PRO A 54 0.05 15.42 2.24
N MET A 55 -0.52 14.63 3.15
CA MET A 55 -0.76 15.04 4.55
C MET A 55 0.44 14.69 5.43
N THR A 56 0.68 15.51 6.47
CA THR A 56 1.56 15.10 7.57
C THR A 56 0.84 14.11 8.49
N LEU A 57 1.62 13.45 9.36
CA LEU A 57 1.05 12.53 10.34
C LEU A 57 0.10 13.26 11.31
N GLU A 58 0.44 14.49 11.70
CA GLU A 58 -0.38 15.31 12.59
C GLU A 58 -1.73 15.65 11.93
N GLU A 59 -1.71 16.09 10.68
CA GLU A 59 -2.91 16.42 9.90
C GLU A 59 -3.81 15.20 9.71
N MET A 60 -3.22 14.04 9.40
CA MET A 60 -3.95 12.78 9.25
C MET A 60 -4.64 12.35 10.55
N VAL A 61 -3.94 12.45 11.68
CA VAL A 61 -4.51 12.10 12.99
C VAL A 61 -5.68 13.02 13.34
N GLU A 62 -5.60 14.30 13.00
CA GLU A 62 -6.69 15.25 13.24
C GLU A 62 -7.92 14.94 12.36
N ASP A 63 -7.75 14.69 11.06
CA ASP A 63 -8.86 14.35 10.15
C ASP A 63 -9.54 13.03 10.56
N LEU A 64 -8.75 11.98 10.81
CA LEU A 64 -9.27 10.66 11.20
C LEU A 64 -9.98 10.69 12.56
N ARG A 65 -9.50 11.52 13.50
CA ARG A 65 -10.12 11.68 14.81
C ARG A 65 -11.55 12.18 14.70
N TRP A 66 -11.82 13.14 13.82
CA TRP A 66 -13.18 13.66 13.63
C TRP A 66 -14.05 12.76 12.76
N ARG A 67 -13.44 12.01 11.83
CA ARG A 67 -14.18 11.16 10.89
C ARG A 67 -14.75 9.88 11.53
N TYR A 68 -14.15 9.42 12.62
CA TYR A 68 -14.51 8.16 13.29
C TYR A 68 -14.83 8.31 14.79
N ALA A 69 -14.96 9.54 15.29
CA ALA A 69 -15.51 9.83 16.63
C ALA A 69 -17.03 10.06 16.58
#